data_AF-A0A6H2HDS7-F1
#
_entry.id   AF-A0A6H2HDS7-F1
#
_cell.length_a   1.000
_cell.length_b   1.000
_cell.length_c   1.000
_cell.angle_alpha   90.00
_cell.angle_beta   90.00
_cell.angle_gamma   90.00
#
_symmetry.space_group_name_H-M   'P 1'
#
loop_
_entity.id
_entity.type
_entity.pdbx_description
1 polymer ?
#
loop_
_entity_poly.entity_id
_entity_poly.type
_entity_poly.pdbx_seq_one_letter_code
_entity_poly.pdbx_strand_id
1 'polypeptide(L)'
;MVQDAVIRNFEIIGEASHNIAVGYPEFTSSHPSLPLAFAYQMRNAVSHGYFSIDLEIVWKTITRKLPELHVQVTNLLRLEAQSEMTTKDII
;
A
#
# COMPACT_ATOMS: atom_id res chain seq x y z
N MET A 1 -7.49 -16.94 -13.97
CA MET A 1 -8.42 -15.79 -14.01
C MET A 1 -8.48 -15.02 -12.69
N VAL A 2 -8.95 -15.59 -11.57
CA VAL A 2 -9.01 -14.86 -10.28
C VAL A 2 -7.63 -14.65 -9.66
N GLN A 3 -6.78 -15.68 -9.68
CA GLN A 3 -5.42 -15.63 -9.16
C GLN A 3 -4.57 -14.58 -9.88
N ASP A 4 -4.61 -14.55 -11.21
CA ASP A 4 -3.88 -13.57 -12.03
C ASP A 4 -4.31 -12.14 -11.74
N ALA A 5 -5.62 -11.91 -11.52
CA ALA A 5 -6.14 -10.60 -11.16
C ALA A 5 -5.64 -10.14 -9.77
N VAL A 6 -5.59 -11.06 -8.80
CA VAL A 6 -5.04 -10.77 -7.46
C VAL A 6 -3.55 -10.43 -7.56
N ILE A 7 -2.77 -11.20 -8.32
CA ILE A 7 -1.35 -10.96 -8.53
C ILE A 7 -1.13 -9.59 -9.17
N ARG A 8 -1.87 -9.28 -10.24
CA ARG A 8 -1.78 -8.00 -10.92
C ARG A 8 -2.05 -6.83 -9.99
N ASN A 9 -3.02 -6.96 -9.08
CA ASN A 9 -3.31 -5.93 -8.08
C ASN A 9 -2.17 -5.76 -7.07
N PHE A 10 -1.52 -6.83 -6.64
CA PHE A 10 -0.33 -6.74 -5.80
C PHE A 10 0.83 -6.01 -6.50
N GLU A 11 1.02 -6.27 -7.80
CA GLU A 11 2.03 -5.56 -8.57
C GLU A 11 1.76 -4.06 -8.62
N ILE A 12 0.50 -3.66 -8.90
CA ILE A 12 0.09 -2.25 -8.94
C ILE A 12 0.31 -1.58 -7.59
N ILE A 13 -0.15 -2.20 -6.50
CA ILE A 13 -0.01 -1.64 -5.15
C ILE A 13 1.46 -1.52 -4.74
N GLY A 14 2.27 -2.54 -5.04
CA GLY A 14 3.70 -2.52 -4.72
C GLY A 14 4.47 -1.47 -5.52
N GLU A 15 4.16 -1.30 -6.81
CA GLU A 15 4.77 -0.28 -7.65
C GLU A 15 4.39 1.13 -7.19
N ALA A 16 3.12 1.37 -6.88
CA ALA A 16 2.66 2.64 -6.31
C ALA A 16 3.36 2.94 -4.98
N SER A 17 3.53 1.93 -4.13
CA SER A 17 4.22 2.06 -2.85
C SER A 17 5.70 2.43 -3.02
N HIS A 18 6.37 1.83 -4.01
CA HIS A 18 7.76 2.17 -4.35
C HIS A 18 7.89 3.60 -4.85
N ASN A 19 6.99 4.03 -5.75
CA ASN A 19 6.99 5.39 -6.28
C ASN A 19 6.77 6.44 -5.18
N ILE A 20 5.92 6.16 -4.19
CA ILE A 20 5.77 7.03 -3.02
C ILE A 20 7.08 7.10 -2.22
N ALA A 21 7.67 5.94 -1.92
CA ALA A 21 8.90 5.88 -1.12
C ALA A 21 10.09 6.61 -1.77
N VAL A 22 10.20 6.54 -3.10
CA VAL A 22 11.26 7.21 -3.86
C VAL A 22 10.96 8.67 -4.12
N GLY A 23 9.72 9.00 -4.50
CA GLY A 23 9.32 10.36 -4.86
C GLY A 23 9.07 11.29 -3.68
N TYR A 24 8.73 10.72 -2.51
CA TYR A 24 8.35 11.47 -1.31
C TYR A 24 8.98 10.85 -0.05
N PRO A 25 10.32 10.91 0.10
CA PRO A 25 11.03 10.30 1.22
C PRO A 25 10.68 10.94 2.57
N GLU A 26 10.37 12.23 2.61
CA GLU A 26 9.94 12.94 3.83
C GLU A 26 8.58 12.42 4.31
N PHE A 27 7.63 12.23 3.39
CA PHE A 27 6.33 11.64 3.70
C PHE A 27 6.47 10.21 4.24
N THR A 28 7.35 9.43 3.63
CA THR A 28 7.60 8.05 4.06
C THR A 28 8.24 8.02 5.45
N SER A 29 9.14 8.96 5.75
CA SER A 29 9.77 9.08 7.06
C SER A 29 8.79 9.53 8.15
N SER A 30 7.80 10.37 7.82
CA SER A 30 6.75 10.78 8.76
C SER A 30 5.65 9.73 8.96
N HIS A 31 5.53 8.74 8.06
CA HIS A 31 4.53 7.68 8.13
C HIS A 31 5.15 6.26 8.13
N PRO A 32 6.03 5.93 9.11
CA PRO A 32 6.72 4.63 9.14
C PRO A 32 5.77 3.44 9.36
N SER A 33 4.54 3.69 9.83
CA SER A 33 3.51 2.65 9.97
C SER A 33 2.92 2.19 8.65
N LEU A 34 3.05 2.97 7.57
CA LEU A 34 2.61 2.55 6.24
C LEU A 34 3.57 1.47 5.70
N PRO A 35 3.08 0.28 5.37
CA PRO A 35 3.91 -0.85 4.95
C PRO A 35 4.36 -0.75 3.47
N LEU A 36 4.84 0.41 3.02
CA LEU A 36 5.21 0.67 1.61
C LEU A 36 6.33 -0.26 1.13
N ALA A 37 7.38 -0.42 1.95
CA ALA A 37 8.49 -1.31 1.64
C ALA A 37 8.04 -2.78 1.54
N PHE A 38 7.13 -3.20 2.43
CA PHE A 38 6.57 -4.55 2.41
C PHE A 38 5.70 -4.79 1.16
N ALA A 39 4.86 -3.81 0.78
CA ALA A 39 4.07 -3.88 -0.45
C ALA A 39 4.95 -4.02 -1.69
N TYR A 40 6.07 -3.29 -1.76
CA TYR A 40 7.03 -3.44 -2.85
C TYR A 40 7.73 -4.81 -2.86
N GLN A 41 8.10 -5.34 -1.70
CA GLN A 41 8.66 -6.69 -1.59
C GLN A 41 7.67 -7.77 -2.03
N MET A 42 6.39 -7.61 -1.68
CA MET A 42 5.32 -8.50 -2.15
C MET A 42 5.18 -8.49 -3.68
N ARG A 43 5.26 -7.31 -4.32
CA ARG A 43 5.34 -7.20 -5.79
C ARG A 43 6.50 -8.00 -6.35
N ASN A 44 7.69 -7.87 -5.78
CA ASN A 44 8.86 -8.61 -6.27
C ASN A 44 8.70 -10.12 -6.11
N ALA A 45 8.13 -10.58 -4.99
CA ALA A 45 7.82 -11.98 -4.77
C ALA A 45 6.86 -12.50 -5.86
N VAL A 46 5.71 -11.84 -6.07
CA VAL A 46 4.68 -12.29 -7.03
C VAL A 46 5.14 -12.27 -8.49
N SER A 47 5.98 -11.32 -8.89
CA SER A 47 6.48 -11.26 -10.27
C SER A 47 7.61 -12.26 -10.56
N HIS A 48 8.45 -12.62 -9.58
CA HIS A 48 9.61 -13.51 -9.83
C HIS A 48 9.38 -14.96 -9.40
N GLY A 49 8.36 -15.24 -8.60
CA GLY A 49 8.17 -16.53 -7.95
C GLY A 49 6.76 -17.09 -8.04
N TYR A 50 5.89 -16.62 -8.95
CA TYR A 50 4.48 -17.07 -9.01
C TYR A 50 4.28 -18.61 -8.94
N PHE A 51 5.20 -19.39 -9.50
CA PHE A 51 5.17 -20.86 -9.43
C PHE A 51 5.67 -21.47 -8.11
N SER A 52 6.42 -20.72 -7.31
CA SER A 52 7.01 -21.12 -6.03
C SER A 52 6.46 -20.34 -4.83
N ILE A 53 5.52 -19.41 -5.06
CA ILE A 53 4.89 -18.63 -4.01
C ILE A 53 3.89 -19.47 -3.25
N ASP A 54 3.99 -19.37 -1.94
CA ASP A 54 3.00 -19.87 -1.02
C ASP A 54 1.69 -19.07 -1.17
N LEU A 55 0.68 -19.68 -1.78
CA LEU A 55 -0.64 -19.10 -1.95
C LEU A 55 -1.34 -18.83 -0.61
N GLU A 56 -0.93 -19.49 0.48
CA GLU A 56 -1.40 -19.18 1.82
C GLU A 56 -0.94 -17.79 2.26
N ILE A 57 0.29 -17.39 1.91
CA ILE A 57 0.80 -16.03 2.18
C ILE A 57 0.02 -15.00 1.38
N VAL A 58 -0.24 -15.28 0.09
CA VAL A 58 -1.06 -14.40 -0.78
C VAL A 58 -2.46 -14.24 -0.19
N TRP A 59 -3.10 -15.35 0.20
CA TRP A 59 -4.43 -15.35 0.79
C TRP A 59 -4.48 -14.58 2.12
N LYS A 60 -3.53 -14.82 3.03
CA LYS A 60 -3.42 -14.06 4.29
C LYS A 60 -3.20 -12.57 4.04
N THR A 61 -2.42 -12.22 3.03
CA THR A 61 -2.15 -10.82 2.69
C THR A 61 -3.41 -10.13 2.20
N ILE A 62 -4.18 -10.72 1.29
CA ILE A 62 -5.44 -10.10 0.81
C ILE A 62 -6.52 -10.05 1.89
N THR A 63 -6.60 -11.05 2.77
CA THR A 63 -7.68 -11.14 3.76
C THR A 63 -7.40 -10.37 5.05
N ARG A 64 -6.14 -10.08 5.37
CA ARG A 64 -5.75 -9.43 6.64
C ARG A 64 -5.00 -8.12 6.41
N LYS A 65 -3.92 -8.15 5.63
CA LYS A 65 -3.01 -7.01 5.48
C LYS A 65 -3.53 -5.94 4.54
N LEU A 66 -4.21 -6.31 3.47
CA LEU A 66 -4.76 -5.34 2.53
C LEU A 66 -5.89 -4.48 3.15
N PRO A 67 -6.84 -5.05 3.93
CA PRO A 67 -7.81 -4.23 4.68
C PRO A 67 -7.15 -3.28 5.69
N GLU A 68 -6.14 -3.74 6.43
CA GLU A 68 -5.36 -2.89 7.35
C GLU A 68 -4.74 -1.69 6.61
N LEU A 69 -4.07 -1.94 5.47
CA LEU A 69 -3.48 -0.90 4.64
C LEU A 69 -4.54 0.09 4.11
N HIS A 70 -5.68 -0.41 3.64
CA HIS A 70 -6.77 0.42 3.16
C HIS A 70 -7.27 1.39 4.25
N VAL A 71 -7.44 0.92 5.49
CA VAL A 71 -7.83 1.76 6.62
C VAL A 71 -6.77 2.82 6.91
N GLN A 72 -5.48 2.44 6.93
CA GLN A 72 -4.39 3.40 7.16
C GLN A 72 -4.38 4.53 6.12
N VAL A 73 -4.45 4.17 4.84
CA VAL A 73 -4.47 5.16 3.74
C VAL A 73 -5.72 6.04 3.81
N THR A 74 -6.90 5.45 4.05
CA THR A 74 -8.15 6.21 4.14
C THR A 74 -8.14 7.20 5.30
N ASN A 75 -7.57 6.80 6.45
CA ASN A 75 -7.44 7.68 7.60
C ASN A 75 -6.48 8.85 7.31
N LEU A 76 -5.35 8.58 6.66
CA LEU A 76 -4.40 9.63 6.26
C LEU A 76 -5.05 10.64 5.31
N LEU A 77 -5.74 10.16 4.27
CA LEU A 77 -6.46 11.04 3.34
C LEU A 77 -7.52 11.89 4.05
N ARG A 78 -8.20 11.34 5.07
CA ARG A 78 -9.17 12.08 5.86
C ARG A 78 -8.51 13.16 6.72
N LEU A 79 -7.36 12.86 7.34
CA LEU A 79 -6.63 13.82 8.17
C LEU A 79 -6.13 15.00 7.34
N GLU A 80 -5.61 14.73 6.14
CA GLU A 80 -5.19 15.78 5.19
C GLU A 80 -6.39 16.63 4.70
N ALA A 81 -7.53 15.99 4.41
CA ALA A 81 -8.74 16.73 4.02
C ALA A 81 -9.27 17.64 5.16
N GLN A 82 -9.07 17.25 6.41
CA GLN A 82 -9.49 18.04 7.58
C GLN A 82 -8.52 19.20 7.85
N SER A 83 -7.20 19.00 7.69
CA SER A 83 -6.20 20.06 7.88
C SER A 83 -6.36 21.20 6.86
N GLU A 84 -6.69 20.87 5.61
CA GLU A 84 -7.00 21.86 4.56
C GLU A 84 -8.30 22.64 4.83
N MET A 85 -9.32 22.02 5.44
CA MET A 85 -10.59 22.68 5.77
C MET A 85 -10.41 23.66 6.94
N THR A 86 -9.72 23.26 8.01
CA THR A 86 -9.44 24.14 9.15
C THR A 86 -8.57 25.36 8.81
N THR A 87 -7.74 25.27 7.77
CA THR A 87 -6.91 26.41 7.34
C THR A 87 -7.74 27.45 6.57
N LYS A 88 -8.79 27.03 5.86
CA LYS A 88 -9.66 27.92 5.08
C LYS A 88 -10.70 28.66 5.94
N ASP A 89 -11.06 28.13 7.10
CA ASP A 89 -12.01 28.75 8.03
C ASP A 89 -11.39 29.83 8.95
N ILE A 90 -10.06 30.02 8.89
CA ILE A 90 -9.30 30.96 9.74
C ILE A 90 -8.89 32.24 8.96
N ILE A 91 -9.17 32.33 7.66
CA ILE A 91 -8.89 33.50 6.80
C ILE A 91 -10.21 34.09 6.32
#